data_AF-A0A4R2C2E3-F1
#
_entry.id   AF-A0A4R2C2E3-F1
#
_cell.length_a   1.000
_cell.length_b   1.000
_cell.length_c   1.000
_cell.angle_alpha   90.00
_cell.angle_beta   90.00
_cell.angle_gamma   90.00
#
_symmetry.space_group_name_H-M   'P 1'
#
loop_
_entity.id
_entity.type
_entity.pdbx_description
1 polymer ?
#
loop_
_entity_poly.entity_id
_entity_poly.type
_entity_poly.pdbx_seq_one_letter_code
_entity_poly.pdbx_strand_id
1 'polypeptide(L)'
;MSEFQNKAVRLMAGHGEDSLSDLIERQRKLLFMSFELYRALGGSFDQLEAILMRDEPETPRRIDLVIGDLMGELAAIGYIYDLDIMQAAHNTLDRRREGFSFTDS
;
A
#
# COMPACT_ATOMS: atom_id res chain seq x y z
N MET A 1 -6.37 16.01 -3.41
CA MET A 1 -5.49 14.83 -3.53
C MET A 1 -4.24 15.23 -4.29
N SER A 2 -3.07 14.67 -3.94
CA SER A 2 -1.80 14.95 -4.61
C SER A 2 -1.80 14.49 -6.06
N GLU A 3 -0.84 14.95 -6.87
CA GLU A 3 -0.69 14.50 -8.25
C GLU A 3 -0.55 12.98 -8.35
N PHE A 4 0.29 12.40 -7.48
CA PHE A 4 0.44 10.95 -7.34
C PHE A 4 -0.89 10.26 -7.07
N GLN A 5 -1.66 10.72 -6.07
CA GLN A 5 -2.95 10.14 -5.72
C GLN A 5 -3.94 10.20 -6.90
N ASN A 6 -4.01 11.34 -7.60
CA ASN A 6 -4.87 11.48 -8.77
C ASN A 6 -4.46 10.51 -9.89
N LYS A 7 -3.15 10.31 -10.12
CA LYS A 7 -2.62 9.35 -11.11
C LYS A 7 -2.95 7.91 -10.71
N ALA A 8 -2.72 7.54 -9.44
CA ALA A 8 -3.00 6.21 -8.91
C ALA A 8 -4.50 5.88 -9.02
N VAL A 9 -5.38 6.78 -8.57
CA VAL A 9 -6.84 6.61 -8.64
C VAL A 9 -7.29 6.39 -10.08
N ARG A 10 -6.82 7.21 -11.04
CA ARG A 10 -7.19 7.04 -12.47
C ARG A 10 -6.76 5.69 -13.04
N LEU A 11 -5.55 5.23 -12.72
CA LEU A 11 -5.07 3.91 -13.19
C LEU A 11 -5.88 2.76 -12.57
N MET A 12 -6.28 2.89 -11.31
CA MET A 12 -7.10 1.88 -10.64
C MET A 12 -8.54 1.88 -11.13
N ALA A 13 -9.11 3.06 -11.45
CA ALA A 13 -10.47 3.23 -11.98
C ALA A 13 -10.67 2.69 -13.41
N GLY A 14 -9.59 2.44 -14.17
CA GLY A 14 -9.67 1.88 -15.52
C GLY A 14 -10.35 0.50 -15.63
N HIS A 15 -10.69 -0.12 -14.49
CA HIS A 15 -11.41 -1.39 -14.37
C HIS A 15 -12.91 -1.21 -13.99
N GLY A 16 -13.43 0.03 -14.05
CA GLY A 16 -14.77 0.42 -13.61
C GLY A 16 -14.75 1.19 -12.28
N GLU A 17 -15.59 2.23 -12.16
CA GLU A 17 -15.65 3.11 -10.96
C GLU A 17 -15.92 2.34 -9.66
N ASP A 18 -16.74 1.28 -9.72
CA ASP A 18 -17.10 0.44 -8.57
C ASP A 18 -15.90 -0.28 -7.93
N SER A 19 -14.81 -0.48 -8.69
CA SER A 19 -13.61 -1.23 -8.23
C SER A 19 -12.79 -0.47 -7.17
N LEU A 20 -12.99 0.85 -7.06
CA LEU A 20 -12.31 1.71 -6.08
C LEU A 20 -13.09 1.83 -4.78
N SER A 21 -14.42 1.79 -4.85
CA SER A 21 -15.31 1.91 -3.69
C SER A 21 -15.53 0.60 -2.92
N ASP A 22 -15.08 -0.54 -3.44
CA ASP A 22 -15.11 -1.81 -2.71
C ASP A 22 -14.11 -1.79 -1.53
N LEU A 23 -14.63 -1.40 -0.37
CA LEU A 23 -13.86 -1.29 0.88
C LEU A 23 -13.28 -2.63 1.33
N ILE A 24 -14.01 -3.74 1.15
CA ILE A 24 -13.52 -5.06 1.56
C ILE A 24 -12.30 -5.43 0.71
N GLU A 25 -12.37 -5.16 -0.59
CA GLU A 25 -11.22 -5.36 -1.47
C GLU A 25 -10.05 -4.44 -1.12
N ARG A 26 -10.30 -3.19 -0.73
CA ARG A 26 -9.22 -2.28 -0.27
C ARG A 26 -8.57 -2.77 1.02
N GLN A 27 -9.35 -3.27 1.98
CA GLN A 27 -8.82 -3.87 3.21
C GLN A 27 -7.90 -5.06 2.89
N ARG A 28 -8.36 -5.99 2.04
CA ARG A 28 -7.56 -7.16 1.64
C ARG A 28 -6.26 -6.77 0.93
N LYS A 29 -6.33 -5.85 -0.03
CA LYS A 29 -5.14 -5.39 -0.77
C LYS A 29 -4.15 -4.65 0.10
N LEU A 30 -4.62 -3.81 1.04
CA LEU A 30 -3.75 -3.15 2.00
C LEU A 30 -3.03 -4.18 2.87
N LEU A 31 -3.75 -5.12 3.47
CA LEU A 31 -3.16 -6.16 4.31
C LEU A 31 -2.10 -6.98 3.55
N PHE A 32 -2.42 -7.40 2.33
CA PHE A 32 -1.51 -8.17 1.50
C PHE A 32 -0.22 -7.40 1.18
N MET A 33 -0.32 -6.14 0.75
CA MET A 33 0.83 -5.30 0.43
C MET A 33 1.68 -4.98 1.66
N SER A 34 1.05 -4.71 2.81
CA SER A 34 1.75 -4.50 4.08
C SER A 34 2.50 -5.75 4.52
N PHE A 35 1.89 -6.94 4.34
CA PHE A 35 2.55 -8.21 4.64
C PHE A 35 3.73 -8.48 3.68
N GLU A 36 3.58 -8.19 2.40
CA GLU A 36 4.66 -8.30 1.42
C GLU A 36 5.84 -7.39 1.79
N LEU A 37 5.57 -6.13 2.15
CA LEU A 37 6.61 -5.21 2.63
C LEU A 37 7.28 -5.74 3.91
N TYR A 38 6.49 -6.18 4.89
CA TYR A 38 7.03 -6.77 6.13
C TYR A 38 7.98 -7.94 5.87
N ARG A 39 7.62 -8.83 4.94
CA ARG A 39 8.48 -9.95 4.51
C ARG A 39 9.73 -9.46 3.78
N ALA A 40 9.63 -8.44 2.93
CA ALA A 40 10.77 -7.85 2.23
C ALA A 40 11.78 -7.19 3.18
N LEU A 41 11.31 -6.70 4.33
CA LEU A 41 12.14 -6.16 5.42
C LEU A 41 12.80 -7.25 6.28
N GLY A 42 12.55 -8.53 5.99
CA GLY A 42 13.10 -9.68 6.72
C GLY A 42 12.23 -10.19 7.88
N GLY A 43 10.98 -9.71 7.98
CA GLY A 43 10.04 -10.15 9.01
C GLY A 43 9.73 -11.66 8.95
N SER A 44 9.70 -12.31 10.11
CA SER A 44 9.37 -13.74 10.22
C SER A 44 7.88 -13.98 10.47
N PHE A 45 7.41 -15.20 10.20
CA PHE A 45 6.04 -15.61 10.51
C PHE A 45 5.80 -15.64 12.03
N ASP A 46 6.77 -16.15 12.81
CA ASP A 46 6.69 -16.21 14.28
C ASP A 46 6.48 -14.83 14.92
N GLN A 47 7.18 -13.81 14.40
CA GLN A 47 7.00 -12.42 14.81
C GLN A 47 5.62 -11.87 14.45
N LEU A 48 5.07 -12.27 13.30
CA LEU A 48 3.71 -11.88 12.89
C LEU A 48 2.65 -12.53 13.80
N GLU A 49 2.78 -13.82 14.08
CA GLU A 49 1.87 -14.53 14.99
C GLU A 49 1.86 -13.86 16.37
N ALA A 50 3.04 -13.51 16.89
CA ALA A 50 3.16 -12.79 18.16
C ALA A 50 2.48 -11.41 18.15
N ILE A 51 2.36 -10.74 17.01
CA ILE A 51 1.62 -9.48 16.88
C ILE A 51 0.11 -9.75 16.89
N LEU A 52 -0.35 -10.75 16.14
CA LEU A 52 -1.78 -11.11 16.05
C LEU A 52 -2.36 -11.60 17.39
N MET A 53 -1.51 -12.15 18.26
CA MET A 53 -1.91 -12.62 19.59
C MET A 53 -1.92 -11.52 20.67
N ARG A 54 -1.55 -10.27 20.34
CA ARG A 54 -1.61 -9.16 21.29
C ARG A 54 -3.04 -8.68 21.45
N ASP A 55 -3.39 -8.31 22.68
CA ASP A 55 -4.65 -7.64 22.95
C ASP A 55 -4.70 -6.29 22.22
N GLU A 56 -5.60 -6.17 21.24
CA GLU A 56 -5.85 -4.92 20.54
C GLU A 56 -6.90 -4.08 21.29
N PRO A 57 -6.79 -2.74 21.25
CA PRO A 57 -7.82 -1.87 21.81
C PRO A 57 -9.17 -2.12 21.11
N GLU A 58 -10.25 -2.20 21.90
CA GLU A 58 -11.59 -2.54 21.41
C GLU A 58 -12.15 -1.59 20.35
N THR A 59 -11.60 -0.38 20.21
CA THR A 59 -12.07 0.64 19.27
C THR A 59 -11.04 0.94 18.19
N PRO A 60 -11.39 0.77 16.89
CA PRO A 60 -10.52 1.17 15.79
C PRO A 60 -10.20 2.67 15.81
N ARG A 61 -8.93 3.00 15.53
CA ARG A 61 -8.49 4.40 15.37
C ARG A 61 -9.05 5.01 14.08
N ARG A 62 -9.15 6.34 14.05
CA ARG A 62 -9.52 7.07 12.82
C ARG A 62 -8.52 6.80 11.69
N ILE A 63 -9.03 6.63 10.47
CA ILE A 63 -8.25 6.25 9.29
C ILE A 63 -7.13 7.26 8.99
N ASP A 64 -7.39 8.56 9.14
CA ASP A 64 -6.40 9.61 8.86
C ASP A 64 -5.18 9.54 9.79
N LEU A 65 -5.39 9.19 11.06
CA LEU A 65 -4.30 8.99 12.03
C LEU A 65 -3.48 7.75 11.69
N VAL A 66 -4.13 6.64 11.36
CA VAL A 66 -3.44 5.39 10.98
C VAL A 66 -2.64 5.58 9.69
N ILE A 67 -3.17 6.30 8.70
CA ILE A 67 -2.44 6.66 7.48
C ILE A 67 -1.22 7.53 7.81
N GLY A 68 -1.36 8.50 8.72
CA GLY A 68 -0.25 9.34 9.16
C GLY A 68 0.90 8.54 9.75
N ASP A 69 0.60 7.63 10.70
CA ASP A 69 1.60 6.75 11.31
C ASP A 69 2.27 5.85 10.27
N LEU A 70 1.48 5.25 9.37
CA LEU A 70 2.00 4.41 8.28
C LEU A 70 2.96 5.18 7.36
N MET A 71 2.63 6.44 7.03
CA MET A 71 3.52 7.29 6.24
C MET A 71 4.82 7.60 6.97
N GLY A 72 4.78 7.76 8.30
CA GLY A 72 5.97 7.90 9.14
C GLY A 72 6.89 6.67 9.06
N GLU A 73 6.33 5.47 9.19
CA GLU A 73 7.08 4.22 9.08
C GLU A 73 7.67 4.01 7.67
N LEU A 74 6.90 4.32 6.62
CA LEU A 74 7.41 4.27 5.25
C LEU A 74 8.58 5.23 5.03
N ALA A 75 8.55 6.42 5.64
CA ALA A 75 9.68 7.35 5.58
C ALA A 75 10.92 6.80 6.31
N ALA A 76 10.75 6.16 7.47
CA ALA A 76 11.84 5.51 8.20
C ALA A 76 12.45 4.34 7.40
N ILE A 77 11.60 3.52 6.77
CA ILE A 77 12.04 2.44 5.86
C ILE A 77 12.80 3.04 4.67
N GLY A 78 12.26 4.10 4.05
CA GLY A 78 12.93 4.80 2.96
C GLY A 78 14.33 5.26 3.34
N TYR A 79 14.48 5.82 4.55
CA TYR A 79 15.78 6.20 5.09
C TYR A 79 16.74 5.01 5.27
N ILE A 80 16.28 3.88 5.81
CA ILE A 80 17.10 2.67 6.03
C ILE A 80 17.65 2.12 4.70
N TYR A 81 16.84 2.14 3.64
CA TYR A 81 17.16 1.55 2.35
C TYR A 81 17.66 2.56 1.30
N ASP A 82 17.91 3.81 1.70
CA ASP A 82 18.29 4.91 0.80
C ASP A 82 17.33 5.04 -0.41
N LEU A 83 16.02 5.00 -0.11
CA LEU A 83 14.94 4.97 -1.09
C LEU A 83 14.06 6.22 -1.00
N ASP A 84 13.91 6.91 -2.12
CA ASP A 84 12.81 7.86 -2.30
C ASP A 84 11.49 7.11 -2.52
N ILE A 85 10.68 7.05 -1.47
CA ILE A 85 9.39 6.32 -1.46
C ILE A 85 8.41 6.86 -2.49
N MET A 86 8.43 8.16 -2.79
CA MET A 86 7.53 8.76 -3.76
C MET A 86 7.99 8.39 -5.17
N GLN A 87 9.29 8.46 -5.44
CA GLN A 87 9.83 8.02 -6.73
C GLN A 87 9.60 6.52 -6.95
N ALA A 88 9.76 5.69 -5.92
CA ALA A 88 9.46 4.25 -5.99
C ALA A 88 7.99 3.98 -6.35
N ALA A 89 7.08 4.75 -5.74
CA ALA A 89 5.65 4.67 -6.01
C ALA A 89 5.32 5.13 -7.45
N HIS A 90 5.90 6.23 -7.92
CA HIS A 90 5.77 6.70 -9.30
C HIS A 90 6.25 5.66 -10.32
N ASN A 91 7.44 5.10 -10.11
CA ASN A 91 8.01 4.05 -10.98
C ASN A 91 7.08 2.83 -11.08
N THR A 92 6.42 2.45 -9.97
CA THR A 92 5.47 1.33 -9.95
C THR A 92 4.21 1.64 -10.77
N LEU A 93 3.69 2.87 -10.70
CA LEU A 93 2.55 3.29 -11.52
C LEU A 93 2.89 3.31 -13.02
N ASP A 94 4.09 3.77 -13.37
CA ASP A 94 4.54 3.83 -14.77
C ASP A 94 4.72 2.44 -15.38
N ARG A 95 5.34 1.49 -14.65
CA ARG A 95 5.44 0.09 -15.09
C ARG A 95 4.07 -0.56 -15.31
N ARG A 96 3.09 -0.27 -14.45
CA ARG A 96 1.72 -0.77 -14.64
C ARG A 96 1.12 -0.21 -15.92
N ARG A 97 1.28 1.09 -16.18
CA ARG A 97 0.81 1.74 -17.41
C ARG A 97 1.45 1.13 -18.67
N GLU A 98 2.76 0.87 -18.65
CA GLU A 98 3.49 0.27 -19.78
C GLU A 98 3.08 -1.18 -20.03
N GLY A 99 2.83 -1.96 -18.98
CA GLY A 99 2.31 -3.33 -19.08
C GLY A 99 0.93 -3.42 -19.75
N PHE A 100 0.13 -2.35 -19.71
CA PHE A 100 -1.14 -2.27 -20.44
C PHE A 100 -0.99 -1.98 -21.95
N SER A 101 0.22 -1.70 -22.44
CA SER A 101 0.44 -1.32 -23.85
C SER A 101 0.71 -2.48 -24.82
N PHE A 102 0.79 -3.73 -24.33
CA PHE A 102 1.20 -4.89 -25.15
C PHE A 102 0.10 -5.91 -25.47
N THR A 103 -1.17 -5.65 -25.15
CA THR A 103 -2.28 -6.61 -25.40
C THR A 103 -3.34 -6.15 -26.40
N ASP A 104 -3.16 -5.02 -27.07
CA ASP A 104 -4.00 -4.60 -28.20
C ASP A 104 -3.17 -4.53 -29.48
N SER A 105 -2.96 -5.67 -30.15
CA SER A 105 -2.53 -5.78 -31.55
C SER A 105 -2.94 -7.13 -32.13
#